data_AF-A0A927MIX3-F1
#
_entry.id   AF-A0A927MIX3-F1
#
_cell.length_a   1.000
_cell.length_b   1.000
_cell.length_c   1.000
_cell.angle_alpha   90.00
_cell.angle_beta   90.00
_cell.angle_gamma   90.00
#
_symmetry.space_group_name_H-M   'P 1'
#
loop_
_entity.id
_entity.type
_entity.pdbx_description
1 polymer ?
#
loop_
_entity_poly.entity_id
_entity_poly.type
_entity_poly.pdbx_seq_one_letter_code
_entity_poly.pdbx_strand_id
1 'polypeptide(L)'
;MVPTYGKIAIFLFIIIIFIGVRFAIQIRKHQGKMNKSEIKDKIQSIEGTIVTIQKVRSNQTPFNKPSRAKDFGDHYQITYELNGTQHTAWFRADRAIVQIPKPPNPEKWILTK
;
A
#
# COMPACT_ATOMS: atom_id res chain seq x y z
N MET A 1 -34.43 28.49 22.93
CA MET A 1 -33.22 28.95 23.65
C MET A 1 -32.53 27.72 24.21
N VAL A 2 -31.36 27.32 23.67
CA VAL A 2 -30.64 26.16 24.21
C VAL A 2 -29.97 26.58 25.53
N PRO A 3 -30.23 25.88 26.65
CA PRO A 3 -29.60 26.20 27.93
C PRO A 3 -28.08 26.17 27.79
N THR A 4 -27.38 27.00 28.56
CA THR A 4 -25.92 27.20 28.46
C THR A 4 -25.14 25.88 28.52
N TYR A 5 -25.63 24.92 29.31
CA TYR A 5 -25.10 23.55 29.40
C TYR A 5 -25.23 22.73 28.11
N GLY A 6 -26.31 22.93 27.35
CA GLY A 6 -26.50 22.26 26.05
C GLY A 6 -25.49 22.74 25.01
N LYS A 7 -25.12 24.02 25.02
CA LYS A 7 -24.09 24.56 24.10
C LYS A 7 -22.71 23.98 24.40
N ILE A 8 -22.37 23.84 25.69
CA ILE A 8 -21.09 23.25 26.14
C ILE A 8 -21.03 21.76 25.76
N ALA A 9 -22.12 21.01 25.95
CA ALA A 9 -22.19 19.60 25.58
C ALA A 9 -22.03 19.38 24.07
N ILE A 10 -22.66 20.22 23.23
CA ILE A 10 -22.52 20.16 21.77
C ILE A 10 -21.07 20.44 21.35
N PHE A 11 -20.41 21.41 21.98
CA PHE A 11 -19.02 21.75 21.68
C PHE A 11 -18.06 20.60 22.01
N LEU A 12 -18.23 19.95 23.17
CA LEU A 12 -17.45 18.77 23.55
C LEU A 12 -17.67 17.59 22.60
N PHE A 13 -18.91 17.36 22.18
CA PHE A 13 -19.24 16.29 21.24
C PHE A 13 -18.55 16.47 19.89
N ILE A 14 -18.53 17.70 19.36
CA ILE A 14 -17.84 18.03 18.10
C ILE A 14 -16.33 17.79 18.23
N ILE A 15 -15.71 18.16 19.35
CA ILE A 15 -14.27 17.92 19.60
C ILE A 15 -13.95 16.43 19.60
N ILE A 16 -14.77 15.60 20.28
CA ILE A 16 -14.57 14.15 20.34
C ILE A 16 -14.66 13.53 18.93
N ILE A 17 -15.64 13.95 18.12
CA ILE A 17 -15.75 13.51 16.72
C ILE A 17 -14.51 13.90 15.93
N PHE A 18 -14.03 15.15 16.08
CA PHE A 18 -12.87 15.63 15.35
C PHE A 18 -11.60 14.82 15.67
N ILE A 19 -11.39 14.50 16.95
CA ILE A 19 -10.28 13.66 17.40
C ILE A 19 -10.42 12.23 16.84
N GLY A 20 -11.61 11.64 16.90
CA GLY A 20 -11.89 10.31 16.36
C GLY A 20 -11.61 10.21 14.86
N VAL A 21 -12.03 11.21 14.08
CA VAL A 21 -11.78 11.27 12.63
C VAL A 21 -10.27 11.39 12.35
N ARG A 22 -9.55 12.24 13.07
CA ARG A 22 -8.10 12.40 12.91
C ARG A 22 -7.35 11.10 13.22
N PHE A 23 -7.75 10.41 14.28
CA PHE A 23 -7.15 9.13 14.67
C PHE A 23 -7.43 8.03 13.64
N ALA A 24 -8.66 7.94 13.11
CA ALA A 24 -9.02 7.00 12.06
C ALA A 24 -8.22 7.21 10.76
N ILE A 25 -7.98 8.46 10.37
CA ILE A 25 -7.13 8.81 9.21
C ILE A 25 -5.67 8.39 9.47
N GLN A 26 -5.17 8.60 10.68
CA GLN A 26 -3.79 8.25 11.04
C GLN A 26 -3.55 6.73 11.04
N ILE A 27 -4.50 5.93 11.51
CA ILE A 27 -4.43 4.46 11.46
C ILE A 27 -4.40 3.95 10.02
N ARG A 28 -5.26 4.49 9.14
CA ARG A 28 -5.25 4.13 7.70
C ARG A 28 -3.92 4.44 7.02
N LYS A 29 -3.22 5.50 7.44
CA LYS A 29 -1.91 5.88 6.89
C LYS A 29 -0.78 4.93 7.34
N HIS A 30 -0.91 4.28 8.49
CA HIS A 30 0.14 3.43 9.07
C HIS A 30 0.12 1.97 8.61
N GLN A 31 -1.01 1.43 8.15
CA GLN A 31 -1.09 0.04 7.66
C GLN A 31 -0.35 -0.22 6.33
N GLY A 32 0.12 0.81 5.62
CA GLY A 32 0.77 0.69 4.32
C GLY A 32 2.26 1.02 4.29
N LYS A 33 2.97 0.94 5.42
CA LYS A 33 4.37 1.41 5.52
C LYS A 33 5.45 0.46 4.98
N MET A 34 5.13 -0.79 4.65
CA MET A 34 6.15 -1.71 4.13
C MET A 34 6.04 -1.81 2.60
N ASN A 35 7.10 -1.35 1.93
CA ASN A 35 7.41 -1.48 0.51
C ASN A 35 6.87 -0.41 -0.45
N LYS A 36 6.17 0.63 0.04
CA LYS A 36 5.81 1.79 -0.82
C LYS A 36 7.04 2.56 -1.31
N SER A 37 8.13 2.60 -0.54
CA SER A 37 9.39 3.24 -0.96
C SER A 37 9.99 2.49 -2.15
N GLU A 38 10.16 1.16 -2.05
CA GLU A 38 10.69 0.35 -3.16
C GLU A 38 9.84 0.48 -4.43
N ILE A 39 8.51 0.49 -4.27
CA ILE A 39 7.62 0.71 -5.40
C ILE A 39 7.82 2.09 -6.02
N LYS A 40 7.90 3.13 -5.18
CA LYS A 40 8.12 4.50 -5.62
C LYS A 40 9.45 4.65 -6.33
N ASP A 41 10.53 4.16 -5.72
CA ASP A 41 11.88 4.25 -6.27
C ASP A 41 11.97 3.54 -7.62
N LYS A 42 11.33 2.37 -7.76
CA LYS A 42 11.33 1.63 -9.02
C LYS A 42 10.55 2.35 -10.13
N ILE A 43 9.35 2.84 -9.85
CA ILE A 43 8.55 3.54 -10.87
C ILE A 43 9.17 4.90 -11.22
N GLN A 44 9.75 5.61 -10.24
CA GLN A 44 10.50 6.84 -10.51
C GLN A 44 11.77 6.59 -11.32
N SER A 45 12.45 5.46 -11.12
CA SER A 45 13.66 5.11 -11.92
C SER A 45 13.39 4.90 -13.40
N ILE A 46 12.13 4.64 -13.78
CA ILE A 46 11.69 4.54 -15.18
C ILE A 46 10.94 5.78 -15.64
N GLU A 47 11.05 6.90 -14.91
CA GLU A 47 10.34 8.18 -15.18
C GLU A 47 8.80 8.06 -15.15
N GLY A 48 8.29 7.00 -14.53
CA GLY A 48 6.86 6.77 -14.39
C GLY A 48 6.25 7.54 -13.21
N THR A 49 4.96 7.85 -13.32
CA THR A 49 4.16 8.44 -12.23
C THR A 49 3.15 7.41 -11.71
N ILE A 50 3.19 7.13 -10.40
CA ILE A 50 2.24 6.18 -9.79
C ILE A 50 0.85 6.78 -9.74
N VAL A 51 -0.12 6.09 -10.34
CA VAL A 51 -1.55 6.44 -10.28
C VAL A 51 -2.21 5.71 -9.11
N THR A 52 -2.04 4.38 -9.03
CA THR A 52 -2.63 3.57 -7.96
C THR A 52 -1.71 2.42 -7.52
N ILE A 53 -1.82 2.05 -6.24
CA ILE A 53 -1.19 0.84 -5.68
C ILE A 53 -2.28 0.07 -4.96
N GLN A 54 -2.57 -1.14 -5.42
CA GLN A 54 -3.57 -2.02 -4.84
C GLN A 54 -2.93 -3.32 -4.35
N LYS A 55 -3.23 -3.72 -3.12
CA LYS A 55 -2.86 -5.03 -2.61
C LYS A 55 -3.77 -6.09 -3.23
N VAL A 56 -3.19 -7.12 -3.83
CA VAL A 56 -3.90 -8.19 -4.54
C VAL A 56 -3.56 -9.55 -3.95
N ARG A 57 -4.39 -10.57 -4.26
CA ARG A 57 -4.09 -11.95 -3.86
C ARG A 57 -3.02 -12.54 -4.78
N SER A 58 -2.20 -13.45 -4.27
CA SER A 58 -1.12 -14.09 -5.05
C SER A 58 -1.61 -14.76 -6.34
N ASN A 59 -2.82 -15.34 -6.33
CA ASN A 59 -3.42 -16.00 -7.50
C ASN A 59 -3.93 -15.03 -8.58
N GLN A 60 -3.95 -13.72 -8.32
CA GLN A 60 -4.34 -12.69 -9.29
C GLN A 60 -3.14 -12.06 -9.99
N THR A 61 -1.93 -12.51 -9.66
CA THR A 61 -0.69 -11.95 -10.22
C THR A 61 -0.11 -12.84 -11.30
N PRO A 62 0.65 -12.28 -12.26
CA PRO A 62 1.38 -13.07 -13.25
C PRO A 62 2.63 -13.76 -12.68
N PHE A 63 2.88 -13.67 -11.36
CA PHE A 63 4.00 -14.36 -10.74
C PHE A 63 3.76 -15.88 -10.71
N ASN A 64 4.81 -16.63 -11.03
CA ASN A 64 4.80 -18.07 -10.82
C ASN A 64 4.60 -18.40 -9.34
N LYS A 65 3.80 -19.45 -9.09
CA LYS A 65 3.59 -19.95 -7.73
C LYS A 65 4.96 -20.28 -7.11
N PRO A 66 5.24 -19.80 -5.89
CA PRO A 66 6.51 -20.10 -5.26
C PRO A 66 6.61 -21.59 -4.93
N SER A 67 7.82 -22.12 -4.95
CA SER A 67 8.09 -23.50 -4.53
C SER A 67 7.66 -23.73 -3.07
N ARG A 68 7.73 -22.70 -2.21
CA ARG A 68 7.12 -22.72 -0.88
C ARG A 68 6.16 -21.55 -0.72
N ALA A 69 4.96 -21.83 -0.23
CA ALA A 69 3.90 -20.83 -0.01
C ALA A 69 4.28 -19.68 0.96
N LYS A 70 5.42 -19.78 1.65
CA LYS A 70 5.90 -18.79 2.63
C LYS A 70 7.07 -17.93 2.13
N ASP A 71 7.53 -18.10 0.89
CA ASP A 71 8.73 -17.41 0.40
C ASP A 71 8.50 -15.90 0.13
N PHE A 72 7.25 -15.49 -0.12
CA PHE A 72 6.89 -14.10 -0.40
C PHE A 72 5.83 -13.57 0.56
N GLY A 73 5.87 -12.24 0.71
CA GLY A 73 4.90 -11.46 1.45
C GLY A 73 3.72 -11.04 0.58
N ASP A 74 3.28 -9.81 0.79
CA ASP A 74 2.15 -9.23 0.10
C ASP A 74 2.42 -8.99 -1.39
N HIS A 75 1.37 -9.10 -2.20
CA HIS A 75 1.43 -8.84 -3.63
C HIS A 75 0.68 -7.55 -3.94
N TYR A 76 1.18 -6.80 -4.92
CA TYR A 76 0.66 -5.50 -5.29
C TYR A 76 0.53 -5.38 -6.81
N GLN A 77 -0.57 -4.78 -7.24
CA GLN A 77 -0.77 -4.27 -8.59
C GLN A 77 -0.55 -2.75 -8.54
N ILE A 78 0.28 -2.24 -9.44
CA ILE A 78 0.64 -0.83 -9.54
C ILE A 78 0.20 -0.33 -10.91
N THR A 79 -0.67 0.67 -10.94
CA THR A 79 -0.96 1.40 -12.17
C THR A 79 -0.06 2.62 -12.21
N TYR A 80 0.71 2.79 -13.27
CA TYR A 80 1.60 3.93 -13.45
C TYR A 80 1.45 4.52 -14.85
N GLU A 81 1.73 5.80 -14.97
CA GLU A 81 1.73 6.52 -16.24
C GLU A 81 3.17 6.73 -16.70
N LEU A 82 3.47 6.40 -17.94
CA LEU A 82 4.75 6.64 -18.60
C LEU A 82 4.47 7.22 -19.98
N ASN A 83 5.05 8.37 -20.30
CA ASN A 83 4.85 9.05 -21.59
C ASN A 83 3.37 9.28 -21.96
N GLY A 84 2.51 9.60 -20.99
CA GLY A 84 1.07 9.81 -21.21
C GLY A 84 0.25 8.52 -21.39
N THR A 85 0.87 7.34 -21.26
CA THR A 85 0.20 6.04 -21.38
C THR A 85 0.15 5.34 -20.02
N GLN A 86 -0.99 4.74 -19.70
CA GLN A 86 -1.13 3.95 -18.47
C GLN A 86 -0.62 2.53 -18.68
N HIS A 87 0.21 2.08 -17.74
CA HIS A 87 0.79 0.75 -17.68
C HIS A 87 0.50 0.10 -16.32
N THR A 88 0.61 -1.23 -16.29
CA THR A 88 0.43 -2.01 -15.07
C THR A 88 1.71 -2.73 -14.71
N ALA A 89 2.16 -2.60 -13.47
CA ALA A 89 3.25 -3.34 -12.88
C ALA A 89 2.74 -4.23 -11.74
N TRP A 90 3.45 -5.34 -11.52
CA TRP A 90 3.20 -6.25 -10.41
C TRP A 90 4.44 -6.30 -9.53
N PHE A 91 4.21 -6.26 -8.23
CA PHE A 91 5.27 -6.31 -7.22
C PHE A 91 4.92 -7.35 -6.17
N ARG A 92 5.90 -8.16 -5.77
CA ARG A 92 5.78 -9.05 -4.61
C ARG A 92 6.81 -8.66 -3.55
N ALA A 93 6.32 -8.39 -2.35
CA ALA A 93 7.14 -8.05 -1.20
C ALA A 93 7.86 -9.27 -0.65
N ASP A 94 9.05 -9.08 -0.07
CA ASP A 94 9.67 -10.08 0.78
C ASP A 94 8.97 -10.12 2.15
N ARG A 95 8.98 -11.27 2.82
CA ARG A 95 8.61 -11.32 4.25
C ARG A 95 9.79 -10.82 5.08
N ALA A 96 9.50 -9.97 6.06
CA ALA A 96 10.49 -9.44 7.01
C ALA A 96 11.08 -10.52 7.96
N ILE A 97 10.59 -11.76 7.90
CA ILE A 97 10.95 -12.85 8.81
C ILE A 97 11.56 -13.97 7.98
N VAL A 98 12.90 -14.03 8.00
CA VAL A 98 13.81 -15.06 7.43
C VAL A 98 14.07 -14.97 5.93
N GLN A 99 15.36 -14.80 5.58
CA GLN A 99 16.01 -15.62 4.54
C GLN A 99 17.55 -15.58 4.64
N ILE A 100 18.11 -16.65 5.20
CA ILE A 100 19.41 -17.23 4.79
C ILE A 100 19.04 -18.46 3.95
N PRO A 101 19.70 -18.79 2.84
CA PRO A 101 20.15 -17.94 1.74
C PRO A 101 18.99 -17.63 0.77
N LYS A 102 19.08 -16.48 0.11
CA LYS A 102 18.15 -16.03 -0.94
C LYS A 102 18.04 -17.09 -2.05
N PRO A 103 16.85 -17.57 -2.44
CA PRO A 103 16.71 -18.47 -3.58
C PRO A 103 17.24 -17.78 -4.84
N PRO A 104 17.79 -18.53 -5.81
CA PRO A 104 18.31 -17.97 -7.05
C PRO A 104 17.16 -17.29 -7.81
N ASN A 105 17.19 -15.95 -7.72
CA ASN A 105 16.47 -15.00 -8.55
C ASN A 105 14.95 -15.16 -8.70
N PRO A 106 14.15 -15.05 -7.62
CA PRO A 106 12.72 -14.83 -7.80
C PRO A 106 12.48 -13.42 -8.36
N GLU A 107 11.95 -13.32 -9.58
CA GLU A 107 11.52 -12.04 -10.18
C GLU A 107 10.58 -11.29 -9.24
N LYS A 108 11.02 -10.19 -8.63
CA LYS A 108 10.19 -9.42 -7.69
C LYS A 108 9.22 -8.46 -8.38
N TRP A 109 9.48 -8.20 -9.65
CA TRP A 109 8.87 -7.16 -10.45
C TRP A 109 8.49 -7.72 -11.81
N ILE A 110 7.25 -7.46 -12.23
CA ILE A 110 6.81 -7.69 -13.61
C ILE A 110 6.27 -6.36 -14.12
N LEU A 111 6.94 -5.78 -15.11
CA LEU A 111 6.49 -4.58 -15.80
C LEU A 111 5.76 -5.02 -17.07
N THR A 112 4.46 -4.81 -17.12
CA THR A 112 3.67 -5.08 -18.33
C THR A 112 3.75 -3.83 -19.20
N LYS A 113 4.36 -3.96 -20.38
CA LYS A 113 4.47 -2.88 -21.38
C LYS A 113 3.13 -2.65 -22.05
#